data_AF-A0A3D6AMC7-F1
#
_entry.id   AF-A0A3D6AMC7-F1
#
_cell.length_a   1.000
_cell.length_b   1.000
_cell.length_c   1.000
_cell.angle_alpha   90.00
_cell.angle_beta   90.00
_cell.angle_gamma   90.00
#
_symmetry.space_group_name_H-M   'P 1'
#
loop_
_entity.id
_entity.type
_entity.pdbx_description
1 polymer ?
#
loop_
_entity_poly.entity_id
_entity_poly.type
_entity_poly.pdbx_seq_one_letter_code
_entity_poly.pdbx_strand_id
1 'polypeptide(L)'
;MAALQGESCKVHVSYHGCNQSYSRIGDQFIRKAGINEWADTNRMIVLYPQAIVTAVSNNLGCWDWFGYDDPDYARKSGRQMVMTKRMVDRITAGYAPVSAPQSVTAKASETSVKLSCDAVNGATGYHVYRNGVLMNTTRTTSASYHDGGLTRRTTYTYTVRAVAANGNLGPYSKPVSVTTR
;
A
#
# COMPACT_ATOMS: atom_id res chain seq x y z
N MET A 1 18.26 12.15 2.58
CA MET A 1 17.35 13.25 2.15
C MET A 1 16.06 12.68 1.57
N ALA A 2 14.90 13.23 1.91
CA ALA A 2 13.64 12.86 1.25
C ALA A 2 13.70 13.35 -0.21
N ALA A 3 13.33 12.49 -1.17
CA ALA A 3 13.29 12.86 -2.58
C ALA A 3 12.50 14.17 -2.75
N LEU A 4 13.16 15.23 -3.23
CA LEU A 4 12.52 16.50 -3.53
C LEU A 4 11.46 16.28 -4.61
N GLN A 5 10.32 16.92 -4.45
CA GLN A 5 9.17 16.75 -5.32
C GLN A 5 9.52 17.17 -6.75
N GLY A 6 9.55 16.21 -7.68
CA GLY A 6 9.82 16.46 -9.11
C GLY A 6 11.13 15.86 -9.66
N GLU A 7 12.01 15.32 -8.81
CA GLU A 7 13.27 14.70 -9.27
C GLU A 7 13.20 13.16 -9.32
N SER A 8 13.84 12.55 -10.32
CA SER A 8 13.92 11.10 -10.46
C SER A 8 15.03 10.51 -9.56
N CYS A 9 14.66 9.48 -8.80
CA CYS A 9 15.59 8.68 -7.99
C CYS A 9 15.74 7.27 -8.58
N LYS A 10 16.91 6.65 -8.40
CA LYS A 10 17.09 5.21 -8.65
C LYS A 10 16.65 4.42 -7.41
N VAL A 11 16.28 3.15 -7.60
CA VAL A 11 15.95 2.24 -6.49
C VAL A 11 17.01 1.16 -6.41
N HIS A 12 17.58 0.96 -5.22
CA HIS A 12 18.43 -0.19 -4.90
C HIS A 12 17.74 -1.06 -3.87
N VAL A 13 17.74 -2.37 -4.09
CA VAL A 13 17.21 -3.34 -3.13
C VAL A 13 18.38 -3.99 -2.41
N SER A 14 18.44 -3.84 -1.10
CA SER A 14 19.46 -4.43 -0.25
C SER A 14 18.87 -5.54 0.61
N TYR A 15 19.33 -6.76 0.36
CA TYR A 15 18.89 -7.95 1.06
C TYR A 15 19.82 -8.26 2.23
N HIS A 16 19.25 -8.46 3.41
CA HIS A 16 20.00 -8.96 4.57
C HIS A 16 20.32 -10.46 4.43
N GLY A 17 21.34 -10.94 5.13
CA GLY A 17 21.66 -12.36 5.21
C GLY A 17 20.80 -13.14 6.21
N CYS A 18 21.10 -14.44 6.36
CA CYS A 18 20.55 -15.26 7.42
C CYS A 18 20.89 -14.68 8.80
N ASN A 19 19.97 -14.80 9.77
CA ASN A 19 20.08 -14.27 11.13
C ASN A 19 20.24 -12.73 11.20
N GLN A 20 19.97 -12.02 10.11
CA GLN A 20 20.05 -10.56 10.02
C GLN A 20 18.70 -9.90 9.71
N SER A 21 17.60 -10.65 9.84
CA SER A 21 16.26 -10.08 9.75
C SER A 21 16.03 -9.06 10.86
N TYR A 22 15.06 -8.16 10.65
CA TYR A 22 14.67 -7.21 11.67
C TYR A 22 14.28 -7.87 13.01
N SER A 23 13.64 -9.04 12.96
CA SER A 23 13.28 -9.81 14.16
C SER A 23 14.49 -10.38 14.93
N ARG A 24 15.69 -10.38 14.34
CA ARG A 24 16.93 -10.89 14.95
C ARG A 24 17.83 -9.77 15.45
N ILE A 25 18.04 -8.75 14.62
CA ILE A 25 19.02 -7.69 14.90
C ILE A 25 18.42 -6.28 14.83
N GLY A 26 17.10 -6.15 14.79
CA GLY A 26 16.45 -4.84 14.65
C GLY A 26 16.87 -4.14 13.36
N ASP A 27 17.16 -2.84 13.46
CA ASP A 27 17.55 -2.00 12.32
C ASP A 27 19.07 -2.03 12.02
N GLN A 28 19.85 -2.91 12.65
CA GLN A 28 21.31 -2.92 12.52
C GLN A 28 21.77 -3.09 11.06
N PHE A 29 21.17 -4.00 10.29
CA PHE A 29 21.51 -4.14 8.86
C PHE A 29 21.21 -2.86 8.09
N ILE A 30 20.04 -2.26 8.34
CA ILE A 30 19.61 -1.02 7.68
C ILE A 30 20.59 0.11 7.99
N ARG A 31 21.03 0.26 9.26
CA ARG A 31 21.89 1.37 9.69
C ARG A 31 23.38 1.16 9.44
N LYS A 32 23.87 -0.08 9.40
CA LYS A 32 25.30 -0.39 9.43
C LYS A 32 25.83 -1.06 8.17
N ALA A 33 24.97 -1.36 7.18
CA ALA A 33 25.44 -1.89 5.89
C ALA A 33 26.17 -0.85 5.03
N GLY A 34 26.17 0.44 5.40
CA GLY A 34 26.88 1.52 4.69
C GLY A 34 26.20 2.01 3.40
N ILE A 35 25.04 1.45 3.05
CA ILE A 35 24.35 1.72 1.78
C ILE A 35 23.59 3.06 1.84
N ASN A 36 23.13 3.49 3.02
CA ASN A 36 22.35 4.71 3.15
C ASN A 36 23.21 5.96 2.89
N GLU A 37 24.44 5.95 3.39
CA GLU A 37 25.41 7.02 3.23
C GLU A 37 25.75 7.24 1.75
N TRP A 38 25.89 6.15 1.00
CA TRP A 38 26.07 6.23 -0.45
C TRP A 38 24.78 6.69 -1.15
N ALA A 39 23.62 6.16 -0.74
CA ALA A 39 22.34 6.51 -1.35
C ALA A 39 21.99 8.00 -1.20
N ASP A 40 22.32 8.60 -0.05
CA ASP A 40 22.07 10.02 0.26
C ASP A 40 22.77 10.99 -0.71
N THR A 41 23.87 10.57 -1.33
CA THR A 41 24.64 11.39 -2.28
C THR A 41 24.43 10.97 -3.74
N ASN A 42 23.66 9.90 -4.00
CA ASN A 42 23.52 9.30 -5.34
C ASN A 42 22.08 9.30 -5.88
N ARG A 43 21.17 10.06 -5.26
CA ARG A 43 19.74 10.14 -5.61
C ARG A 43 19.10 8.76 -5.65
N MET A 44 19.25 8.04 -4.53
CA MET A 44 18.86 6.65 -4.43
C MET A 44 17.94 6.39 -3.25
N ILE A 45 16.87 5.65 -3.53
CA ILE A 45 16.02 5.04 -2.51
C ILE A 45 16.56 3.63 -2.27
N VAL A 46 16.77 3.27 -1.01
CA VAL A 46 17.16 1.92 -0.62
C VAL A 46 15.95 1.19 -0.04
N LEU A 47 15.54 0.12 -0.69
CA LEU A 47 14.52 -0.80 -0.20
C LEU A 47 15.22 -1.94 0.55
N TYR A 48 14.77 -2.22 1.78
CA TYR A 48 15.27 -3.31 2.63
C TYR A 48 14.16 -4.32 2.93
N PRO A 49 13.80 -5.22 1.98
CA PRO A 49 12.81 -6.26 2.23
C PRO A 49 13.23 -7.14 3.41
N GLN A 50 12.26 -7.71 4.13
CA GLN A 50 12.53 -8.53 5.32
C GLN A 50 12.03 -9.95 5.11
N ALA A 51 12.95 -10.91 5.16
CA ALA A 51 12.58 -12.31 5.37
C ALA A 51 12.27 -12.52 6.86
N ILE A 52 11.41 -13.49 7.14
CA ILE A 52 11.04 -13.88 8.50
C ILE A 52 11.33 -15.36 8.73
N VAL A 53 11.44 -15.71 9.99
CA VAL A 53 11.54 -17.10 10.43
C VAL A 53 10.17 -17.75 10.24
N THR A 54 10.10 -18.84 9.48
CA THR A 54 8.81 -19.47 9.13
C THR A 54 8.67 -20.89 9.66
N ALA A 55 9.73 -21.71 9.61
CA ALA A 55 9.70 -23.11 10.00
C ALA A 55 11.10 -23.61 10.38
N VAL A 56 11.22 -24.88 10.81
CA VAL A 56 12.52 -25.52 11.08
C VAL A 56 13.46 -25.41 9.87
N SER A 57 12.92 -25.55 8.65
CA SER A 57 13.68 -25.41 7.40
C SER A 57 14.22 -24.00 7.15
N ASN A 58 13.68 -22.96 7.80
CA ASN A 58 14.20 -21.59 7.76
C ASN A 58 14.20 -20.94 9.15
N ASN A 59 14.85 -21.59 10.11
CA ASN A 59 14.94 -21.09 11.49
C ASN A 59 15.85 -19.84 11.65
N LEU A 60 16.61 -19.49 10.60
CA LEU A 60 17.49 -18.33 10.57
C LEU A 60 16.86 -17.11 9.87
N GLY A 61 15.67 -17.23 9.26
CA GLY A 61 15.06 -16.14 8.50
C GLY A 61 15.87 -15.75 7.26
N CYS A 62 16.45 -16.73 6.59
CA CYS A 62 17.12 -16.58 5.30
C CYS A 62 16.11 -16.30 4.18
N TRP A 63 16.61 -15.72 3.08
CA TRP A 63 15.92 -15.74 1.78
C TRP A 63 15.92 -17.16 1.21
N ASP A 64 14.92 -17.48 0.39
CA ASP A 64 14.78 -18.79 -0.23
C ASP A 64 15.74 -18.93 -1.41
N TRP A 65 16.93 -19.45 -1.14
CA TRP A 65 17.96 -19.76 -2.13
C TRP A 65 18.21 -21.26 -2.29
N PHE A 66 17.49 -22.10 -1.54
CA PHE A 66 17.62 -23.55 -1.55
C PHE A 66 16.26 -24.28 -1.67
N GLY A 67 15.19 -23.55 -1.97
CA GLY A 67 13.86 -24.09 -2.27
C GLY A 67 13.08 -24.58 -1.04
N TYR A 68 13.27 -23.95 0.12
CA TYR A 68 12.55 -24.37 1.34
C TYR A 68 11.08 -23.96 1.35
N ASP A 69 10.69 -22.97 0.55
CA ASP A 69 9.35 -22.39 0.51
C ASP A 69 8.69 -22.66 -0.85
N ASP A 70 9.42 -22.39 -1.93
CA ASP A 70 8.88 -22.38 -3.30
C ASP A 70 9.78 -23.16 -4.28
N PRO A 71 9.27 -24.15 -5.04
CA PRO A 71 10.06 -24.80 -6.09
C PRO A 71 10.54 -23.82 -7.20
N ASP A 72 9.88 -22.67 -7.35
CA ASP A 72 10.25 -21.60 -8.28
C ASP A 72 11.17 -20.54 -7.65
N TYR A 73 11.77 -20.77 -6.47
CA TYR A 73 12.52 -19.77 -5.69
C TYR A 73 13.52 -18.93 -6.50
N ALA A 74 14.26 -19.55 -7.43
CA ALA A 74 15.27 -18.87 -8.26
C ALA A 74 14.68 -18.21 -9.53
N ARG A 75 13.41 -18.47 -9.86
CA ARG A 75 12.73 -17.92 -11.04
C ARG A 75 12.10 -16.57 -10.73
N LYS A 76 11.86 -15.76 -11.77
CA LYS A 76 11.11 -14.50 -11.65
C LYS A 76 9.67 -14.72 -11.13
N SER A 77 9.13 -15.93 -11.29
CA SER A 77 7.82 -16.35 -10.77
C SER A 77 7.83 -16.71 -9.28
N GLY A 78 9.01 -16.91 -8.67
CA GLY A 78 9.14 -17.31 -7.27
C GLY A 78 8.52 -16.29 -6.32
N ARG A 79 7.90 -16.76 -5.23
CA ARG A 79 7.12 -15.93 -4.28
C ARG A 79 7.90 -14.73 -3.75
N GLN A 80 9.14 -14.95 -3.28
CA GLN A 80 9.98 -13.88 -2.75
C GLN A 80 10.41 -12.87 -3.84
N MET A 81 10.71 -13.37 -5.05
CA MET A 81 11.07 -12.53 -6.19
C MET A 81 9.90 -11.64 -6.65
N VAL A 82 8.70 -12.21 -6.77
CA VAL A 82 7.47 -11.48 -7.12
C VAL A 82 7.15 -10.44 -6.05
N MET A 83 7.32 -10.77 -4.77
CA MET A 83 7.06 -9.83 -3.68
C MET A 83 8.01 -8.64 -3.74
N THR A 84 9.33 -8.85 -3.87
CA THR A 84 10.27 -7.72 -4.03
C THR A 84 9.94 -6.91 -5.27
N LYS A 85 9.63 -7.54 -6.40
CA LYS A 85 9.26 -6.83 -7.63
C LYS A 85 8.05 -5.93 -7.42
N ARG A 86 7.02 -6.39 -6.71
CA ARG A 86 5.84 -5.58 -6.35
C ARG A 86 6.19 -4.39 -5.46
N MET A 87 7.10 -4.56 -4.50
CA MET A 87 7.60 -3.43 -3.69
C MET A 87 8.34 -2.41 -4.56
N VAL A 88 9.24 -2.87 -5.44
CA VAL A 88 9.98 -2.00 -6.37
C VAL A 88 9.02 -1.28 -7.30
N ASP A 89 8.06 -1.99 -7.91
CA ASP A 89 7.05 -1.40 -8.79
C ASP A 89 6.23 -0.34 -8.07
N ARG A 90 5.92 -0.56 -6.80
CA ARG A 90 5.21 0.44 -6.00
C ARG A 90 6.04 1.70 -5.77
N ILE A 91 7.35 1.56 -5.58
CA ILE A 91 8.27 2.70 -5.41
C ILE A 91 8.48 3.43 -6.74
N THR A 92 8.72 2.69 -7.82
CA THR A 92 9.07 3.25 -9.14
C THR A 92 7.86 3.75 -9.93
N ALA A 93 6.66 3.26 -9.65
CA ALA A 93 5.42 3.85 -10.17
C ALA A 93 5.26 5.32 -9.76
N GLY A 94 6.06 5.79 -8.80
CA GLY A 94 6.03 7.15 -8.28
C GLY A 94 4.90 7.33 -7.28
N TYR A 95 5.10 8.28 -6.38
CA TYR A 95 3.98 8.85 -5.63
C TYR A 95 3.16 9.68 -6.61
N ALA A 96 2.00 9.19 -7.03
CA ALA A 96 1.01 10.04 -7.69
C ALA A 96 0.12 10.61 -6.58
N PRO A 97 0.29 11.88 -6.18
CA PRO A 97 -0.59 12.49 -5.21
C PRO A 97 -1.88 12.86 -5.94
N VAL A 98 -2.72 11.87 -6.22
CA VAL A 98 -4.15 12.20 -6.28
C VAL A 98 -4.52 12.68 -4.89
N SER A 99 -5.09 13.88 -4.81
CA SER A 99 -5.50 14.45 -3.53
C SER A 99 -6.55 13.56 -2.89
N ALA A 100 -6.73 13.71 -1.57
CA ALA A 100 -7.89 13.13 -0.94
C ALA A 100 -9.17 13.68 -1.60
N PRO A 101 -10.20 12.85 -1.85
CA PRO A 101 -11.51 13.34 -2.24
C PRO A 101 -12.03 14.35 -1.21
N GLN A 102 -12.48 15.49 -1.72
CA GLN A 102 -13.09 16.56 -0.92
C GLN A 102 -14.62 16.51 -1.04
N SER A 103 -15.30 17.30 -0.21
CA SER A 103 -16.77 17.44 -0.22
C SER A 103 -17.50 16.10 -0.17
N VAL A 104 -16.97 15.12 0.58
CA VAL A 104 -17.60 13.81 0.70
C VAL A 104 -18.91 13.97 1.45
N THR A 105 -20.00 13.61 0.77
CA THR A 105 -21.36 13.61 1.32
C THR A 105 -21.90 12.19 1.34
N ALA A 106 -22.74 11.90 2.33
CA ALA A 106 -23.42 10.63 2.48
C ALA A 106 -24.92 10.89 2.73
N LYS A 107 -25.77 10.30 1.88
CA LYS A 107 -27.23 10.40 2.00
C LYS A 107 -27.78 9.02 2.32
N ALA A 108 -28.41 8.87 3.49
CA ALA A 108 -28.97 7.60 3.93
C ALA A 108 -30.45 7.42 3.57
N SER A 109 -30.78 6.18 3.23
CA SER A 109 -32.13 5.60 3.17
C SER A 109 -32.37 4.73 4.41
N GLU A 110 -33.39 3.86 4.40
CA GLU A 110 -33.60 2.89 5.48
C GLU A 110 -32.46 1.85 5.54
N THR A 111 -32.02 1.33 4.40
CA THR A 111 -31.07 0.21 4.31
C THR A 111 -29.92 0.44 3.34
N SER A 112 -29.69 1.71 2.95
CA SER A 112 -28.59 2.07 2.06
C SER A 112 -28.06 3.47 2.32
N VAL A 113 -26.85 3.74 1.82
CA VAL A 113 -26.23 5.06 1.80
C VAL A 113 -25.68 5.32 0.39
N LYS A 114 -26.03 6.47 -0.18
CA LYS A 114 -25.39 6.98 -1.40
C LYS A 114 -24.29 7.97 -1.00
N LEU A 115 -23.06 7.62 -1.35
CA LEU A 115 -21.90 8.50 -1.22
C LEU A 115 -21.65 9.27 -2.51
N SER A 116 -21.19 10.51 -2.38
CA SER A 116 -20.73 11.35 -3.48
C SER A 116 -19.62 12.27 -3.01
N CYS A 117 -18.68 12.59 -3.89
CA CYS A 117 -17.57 13.50 -3.64
C CYS A 117 -17.21 14.25 -4.92
N ASP A 118 -16.38 15.29 -4.79
CA ASP A 118 -15.86 15.99 -5.97
C ASP A 118 -14.88 15.10 -6.74
N ALA A 119 -14.86 15.24 -8.07
CA ALA A 119 -13.92 14.53 -8.91
C ALA A 119 -12.48 14.98 -8.60
N VAL A 120 -11.61 14.03 -8.32
CA VAL A 120 -10.20 14.27 -8.06
C VAL A 120 -9.43 14.24 -9.38
N ASN A 121 -8.71 15.32 -9.69
CA ASN A 121 -7.87 15.38 -10.89
C ASN A 121 -6.78 14.28 -10.84
N GLY A 122 -6.58 13.60 -11.96
CA GLY A 122 -5.66 12.46 -12.08
C GLY A 122 -6.17 11.14 -11.48
N ALA A 123 -7.38 11.11 -10.91
CA ALA A 123 -7.99 9.87 -10.43
C ALA A 123 -8.61 9.06 -11.59
N THR A 124 -8.35 7.76 -11.59
CA THR A 124 -8.97 6.76 -12.49
C THR A 124 -10.04 5.93 -11.80
N GLY A 125 -10.34 6.26 -10.54
CA GLY A 125 -11.42 5.68 -9.77
C GLY A 125 -11.29 5.96 -8.28
N TYR A 126 -12.14 5.32 -7.48
CA TYR A 126 -12.24 5.52 -6.04
C TYR A 126 -12.44 4.21 -5.29
N HIS A 127 -11.91 4.14 -4.08
CA HIS A 127 -12.24 3.12 -3.09
C HIS A 127 -12.95 3.74 -1.90
N VAL A 128 -14.02 3.07 -1.46
CA VAL A 128 -14.90 3.50 -0.37
C VAL A 128 -14.75 2.55 0.79
N TYR A 129 -14.57 3.13 1.98
CA TYR A 129 -14.41 2.38 3.22
C TYR A 129 -15.56 2.72 4.17
N ARG A 130 -16.19 1.70 4.73
CA ARG A 130 -17.21 1.81 5.78
C ARG A 130 -16.64 1.26 7.08
N ASN A 131 -16.62 2.07 8.12
CA ASN A 131 -16.03 1.74 9.42
C ASN A 131 -14.60 1.17 9.28
N GLY A 132 -13.83 1.72 8.33
CA GLY A 132 -12.47 1.29 8.02
C GLY A 132 -12.34 0.09 7.06
N VAL A 133 -13.45 -0.60 6.73
CA VAL A 133 -13.45 -1.78 5.84
C VAL A 133 -13.76 -1.38 4.40
N LEU A 134 -12.98 -1.90 3.44
CA LEU A 134 -13.17 -1.63 2.01
C LEU A 134 -14.48 -2.25 1.49
N MET A 135 -15.32 -1.45 0.83
CA MET A 135 -16.63 -1.89 0.32
C MET A 135 -16.65 -2.27 -1.15
N ASN A 136 -15.81 -1.64 -1.96
CA ASN A 136 -15.69 -1.97 -3.37
C ASN A 136 -14.31 -2.55 -3.68
N THR A 137 -14.28 -3.87 -3.91
CA THR A 137 -13.05 -4.60 -4.31
C THR A 137 -12.52 -4.12 -5.66
N THR A 138 -13.44 -3.81 -6.59
CA THR A 138 -13.13 -3.09 -7.84
C THR A 138 -13.38 -1.59 -7.65
N ARG A 139 -12.42 -0.75 -8.06
CA ARG A 139 -12.57 0.71 -8.01
C ARG A 139 -13.81 1.16 -8.80
N THR A 140 -14.60 2.06 -8.21
CA THR A 140 -15.65 2.75 -8.97
C THR A 140 -15.00 3.86 -9.80
N THR A 141 -15.37 4.00 -11.07
CA THR A 141 -14.89 5.11 -11.91
C THR A 141 -15.70 6.38 -11.71
N SER A 142 -16.90 6.26 -11.13
CA SER A 142 -17.74 7.40 -10.76
C SER A 142 -17.33 7.96 -9.40
N ALA A 143 -17.41 9.28 -9.23
CA ALA A 143 -17.26 9.96 -7.94
C ALA A 143 -18.50 9.78 -7.03
N SER A 144 -19.27 8.70 -7.25
CA SER A 144 -20.40 8.26 -6.45
C SER A 144 -20.35 6.75 -6.23
N TYR A 145 -20.85 6.32 -5.07
CA TYR A 145 -20.96 4.92 -4.70
C TYR A 145 -22.27 4.67 -3.94
N HIS A 146 -22.94 3.56 -4.23
CA HIS A 146 -24.12 3.11 -3.51
C HIS A 146 -23.75 1.93 -2.62
N ASP A 147 -23.92 2.11 -1.31
CA ASP A 147 -23.71 1.08 -0.31
C ASP A 147 -25.06 0.56 0.20
N GLY A 148 -25.37 -0.71 -0.04
CA GLY A 148 -26.66 -1.33 0.31
C GLY A 148 -26.55 -2.42 1.37
N GLY A 149 -27.69 -2.92 1.83
CA GLY A 149 -27.74 -4.01 2.83
C GLY A 149 -27.39 -3.55 4.24
N LEU A 150 -27.63 -2.27 4.55
CA LEU A 150 -27.36 -1.68 5.86
C LEU A 150 -28.49 -1.96 6.84
N THR A 151 -28.14 -2.06 8.12
CA THR A 151 -29.09 -2.11 9.22
C THR A 151 -29.71 -0.74 9.43
N ARG A 152 -31.01 -0.69 9.68
CA ARG A 152 -31.75 0.56 9.99
C ARG A 152 -31.26 1.19 11.29
N ARG A 153 -31.44 2.50 11.44
CA ARG A 153 -31.10 3.27 12.65
C ARG A 153 -29.67 3.02 13.16
N THR A 154 -28.75 2.75 12.24
CA THR A 154 -27.35 2.45 12.54
C THR A 154 -26.47 3.53 11.95
N THR A 155 -25.55 4.04 12.75
CA THR A 155 -24.57 5.03 12.31
C THR A 155 -23.40 4.33 11.65
N TYR A 156 -23.06 4.78 10.45
CA TYR A 156 -21.90 4.33 9.69
C TYR A 156 -20.96 5.50 9.43
N THR A 157 -19.66 5.25 9.53
CA THR A 157 -18.60 6.21 9.18
C THR A 157 -17.97 5.81 7.86
N TYR A 158 -17.86 6.75 6.93
CA TYR A 158 -17.28 6.52 5.62
C TYR A 158 -16.06 7.38 5.37
N THR A 159 -15.08 6.80 4.67
CA THR A 159 -13.95 7.52 4.06
C THR A 159 -13.76 7.05 2.61
N VAL A 160 -13.25 7.94 1.76
CA VAL A 160 -13.01 7.66 0.33
C VAL A 160 -11.55 7.95 -0.01
N ARG A 161 -10.96 7.14 -0.89
CA ARG A 161 -9.63 7.35 -1.46
C ARG A 161 -9.71 7.39 -2.97
N ALA A 162 -9.04 8.35 -3.59
CA ALA A 162 -8.85 8.37 -5.04
C ALA A 162 -7.77 7.35 -5.45
N VAL A 163 -7.91 6.78 -6.64
CA VAL A 163 -6.96 5.85 -7.26
C VAL A 163 -6.29 6.57 -8.43
N ALA A 164 -4.97 6.73 -8.39
CA ALA A 164 -4.20 7.32 -9.48
C ALA A 164 -4.12 6.39 -10.71
N ALA A 165 -3.64 6.91 -11.84
CA ALA A 165 -3.49 6.14 -13.08
C ALA A 165 -2.56 4.92 -12.97
N ASN A 166 -1.53 5.01 -12.11
CA ASN A 166 -0.63 3.90 -11.80
C ASN A 166 -1.19 2.89 -10.77
N GLY A 167 -2.46 3.03 -10.38
CA GLY A 167 -3.12 2.19 -9.37
C GLY A 167 -2.83 2.60 -7.92
N ASN A 168 -2.02 3.65 -7.69
CA ASN A 168 -1.69 4.07 -6.34
C ASN A 168 -2.84 4.83 -5.68
N LEU A 169 -3.12 4.51 -4.42
CA LEU A 169 -4.15 5.19 -3.62
C LEU A 169 -3.63 6.49 -3.01
N GLY A 170 -4.40 7.56 -3.15
CA GLY A 170 -4.19 8.83 -2.41
C GLY A 170 -4.52 8.72 -0.92
N PRO A 171 -4.44 9.83 -0.17
CA PRO A 171 -4.86 9.88 1.23
C PRO A 171 -6.37 9.62 1.41
N TYR A 172 -6.78 9.30 2.63
CA TYR A 172 -8.20 9.24 3.00
C TYR A 172 -8.82 10.64 2.97
N SER A 173 -10.09 10.72 2.55
CA SER A 173 -10.93 11.89 2.80
C SER A 173 -11.11 12.14 4.30
N LYS A 174 -11.62 13.34 4.65
CA LYS A 174 -12.23 13.53 5.97
C LYS A 174 -13.38 12.51 6.13
N PRO A 175 -13.55 11.90 7.32
CA PRO A 175 -14.63 10.97 7.56
C PRO A 175 -15.99 11.69 7.53
N VAL A 176 -17.00 11.03 6.97
CA VAL A 176 -18.41 11.47 7.05
C VAL A 176 -19.22 10.40 7.78
N SER A 177 -20.01 10.81 8.76
CA SER A 177 -20.92 9.91 9.49
C SER A 177 -22.34 10.13 9.03
N VAL A 178 -23.10 9.04 8.89
CA VAL A 178 -24.52 9.09 8.55
C VAL A 178 -25.28 7.97 9.24
N THR A 179 -26.51 8.24 9.66
CA THR A 179 -27.40 7.26 10.29
C THR A 179 -28.51 6.86 9.33
N THR A 180 -28.69 5.56 9.13
CA THR A 180 -29.84 5.01 8.37
C THR A 180 -31.17 5.25 9.08
N ARG A 181 -32.27 5.29 8.34
CA ARG A 181 -33.60 5.66 8.86
C ARG A 181 -34.43 4.48 9.39
#